data_AF-A0A818IXY3-F1
#
_entry.id   AF-A0A818IXY3-F1
#
_cell.length_a   1.000
_cell.length_b   1.000
_cell.length_c   1.000
_cell.angle_alpha   90.00
_cell.angle_beta   90.00
_cell.angle_gamma   90.00
#
_symmetry.space_group_name_H-M   'P 1'
#
loop_
_entity.id
_entity.type
_entity.pdbx_description
1 polymer ?
#
loop_
_entity_poly.entity_id
_entity_poly.type
_entity_poly.pdbx_seq_one_letter_code
_entity_poly.pdbx_strand_id
1 'polypeptide(L)'
;MNENDFNLTGGRKFFGQNSVKIRNFTSDFADGLAFCAIVHHYFPDAFDFNALNRNNKQNNFDLAFRIAEEKAQIHPLLDSDDLVNGELDKKCVFTYLLTLYHGLKNREIMTNKHLLNENYK
;
A
#
# COMPACT_ATOMS: atom_id res chain seq x y z
N MET A 1 -8.12 -8.29 -11.97
CA MET A 1 -7.04 -7.37 -11.60
C MET A 1 -5.94 -7.52 -12.62
N ASN A 2 -5.68 -6.50 -13.42
CA ASN A 2 -4.57 -6.48 -14.37
C ASN A 2 -3.41 -5.66 -13.80
N GLU A 3 -2.22 -5.81 -14.36
CA GLU A 3 -1.04 -5.01 -13.95
C GLU A 3 -1.27 -3.49 -14.06
N ASN A 4 -2.21 -3.09 -14.90
CA ASN A 4 -2.63 -1.70 -15.09
C ASN A 4 -3.50 -1.13 -13.96
N ASP A 5 -4.08 -1.96 -13.07
CA ASP A 5 -4.96 -1.48 -11.99
C ASP A 5 -4.18 -0.78 -10.87
N PHE A 6 -2.87 -1.06 -10.75
CA PHE A 6 -1.96 -0.33 -9.86
C PHE A 6 -0.93 0.53 -10.61
N ASN A 7 -1.14 0.80 -11.90
CA ASN A 7 -0.41 1.86 -12.58
C ASN A 7 -0.85 3.21 -11.99
N LEU A 8 -0.29 3.56 -10.83
CA LEU A 8 -0.39 4.87 -10.19
C LEU A 8 0.34 5.96 -10.99
N THR A 9 0.75 5.67 -12.23
CA THR A 9 1.38 6.57 -13.20
C THR A 9 0.42 7.56 -13.86
N GLY A 10 -0.70 7.87 -13.19
CA GLY A 10 -1.44 9.11 -13.40
C GLY A 10 -0.65 10.31 -12.89
N GLY A 11 0.50 10.61 -13.52
CA GLY A 11 1.10 11.94 -13.55
C GLY A 11 1.63 12.56 -12.25
N ARG A 12 1.77 11.85 -11.13
CA ARG A 12 2.42 12.41 -9.94
C ARG A 12 3.70 11.67 -9.59
N LYS A 13 4.83 12.34 -9.86
CA LYS A 13 6.15 12.04 -9.30
C LYS A 13 5.96 11.79 -7.80
N PHE A 14 6.33 10.61 -7.31
CA PHE A 14 6.55 10.39 -5.88
C PHE A 14 7.63 11.39 -5.45
N PHE A 15 7.21 12.46 -4.77
CA PHE A 15 8.06 13.55 -4.33
C PHE A 15 8.96 13.06 -3.20
N GLY A 16 10.27 13.30 -3.33
CA GLY A 16 11.28 12.92 -2.34
C GLY A 16 12.30 11.96 -2.93
N GLN A 17 13.55 12.02 -2.49
CA GLN A 17 14.71 11.36 -3.10
C GLN A 17 14.65 9.81 -3.14
N ASN A 18 13.58 9.19 -2.64
CA ASN A 18 13.30 7.75 -2.61
C ASN A 18 12.10 7.36 -3.51
N SER A 19 12.14 7.73 -4.79
CA SER A 19 11.06 7.44 -5.74
C SER A 19 10.90 5.93 -5.98
N VAL A 20 9.95 5.27 -5.31
CA VAL A 20 9.58 3.88 -5.60
C VAL A 20 8.74 3.86 -6.87
N LYS A 21 9.35 3.39 -7.96
CA LYS A 21 8.64 3.10 -9.21
C LYS A 21 8.14 1.67 -9.16
N ILE A 22 6.85 1.50 -8.88
CA ILE A 22 6.18 0.19 -9.03
C ILE A 22 6.10 -0.11 -10.53
N ARG A 23 6.95 -1.03 -10.98
CA ARG A 23 7.08 -1.52 -12.35
C ARG A 23 6.58 -2.96 -12.47
N ASN A 24 6.60 -3.73 -11.38
CA ASN A 24 6.11 -5.11 -11.34
C ASN A 24 5.56 -5.50 -9.96
N PHE A 25 4.62 -6.45 -9.93
CA PHE A 25 4.00 -6.98 -8.70
C PHE A 25 4.82 -8.07 -8.02
N THR A 26 6.12 -8.13 -8.31
CA THR A 26 6.99 -9.21 -7.82
C THR A 26 8.19 -8.62 -7.10
N SER A 27 9.18 -8.11 -7.81
CA SER A 27 10.41 -7.60 -7.20
C SER A 27 10.22 -6.25 -6.49
N ASP A 28 9.30 -5.39 -6.94
CA ASP A 28 9.12 -4.07 -6.33
C ASP A 28 8.40 -4.15 -4.96
N PHE A 29 7.76 -5.28 -4.66
CA PHE A 29 7.09 -5.53 -3.37
C PHE A 29 7.95 -6.31 -2.37
N ALA A 30 9.13 -6.78 -2.78
CA ALA A 30 9.99 -7.66 -1.99
C ALA A 30 10.73 -6.94 -0.84
N ASP A 31 10.76 -5.60 -0.83
CA ASP A 31 11.42 -4.79 0.21
C ASP A 31 10.44 -4.03 1.12
N GLY A 32 9.14 -4.24 0.94
CA GLY A 32 8.08 -3.60 1.71
C GLY A 32 7.83 -2.13 1.37
N LEU A 33 8.71 -1.49 0.59
CA LEU A 33 8.55 -0.06 0.28
C LEU A 33 7.38 0.20 -0.68
N ALA A 34 7.08 -0.70 -1.61
CA ALA A 34 5.89 -0.55 -2.44
C ALA A 34 4.58 -0.63 -1.65
N PHE A 35 4.51 -1.48 -0.61
CA PHE A 35 3.37 -1.50 0.30
C PHE A 35 3.23 -0.18 1.04
N CYS A 36 4.32 0.32 1.62
CA CYS A 36 4.35 1.63 2.25
C CYS A 36 3.94 2.75 1.27
N ALA A 37 4.42 2.72 0.03
CA ALA A 37 4.10 3.74 -0.97
C ALA A 37 2.61 3.77 -1.33
N ILE A 38 1.98 2.60 -1.46
CA ILE A 38 0.53 2.49 -1.68
C ILE A 38 -0.23 3.05 -0.49
N VAL A 39 0.11 2.64 0.73
CA VAL A 39 -0.60 3.11 1.92
C VAL A 39 -0.43 4.62 2.12
N HIS A 40 0.79 5.13 1.94
CA HIS A 40 1.11 6.56 2.02
C HIS A 40 0.40 7.38 0.92
N HIS A 41 0.08 6.78 -0.24
CA HIS A 41 -0.69 7.47 -1.27
C HIS A 41 -2.11 7.82 -0.79
N TYR A 42 -2.76 6.89 -0.09
CA TYR A 42 -4.10 7.12 0.46
C TYR A 42 -4.06 7.85 1.81
N PHE A 43 -2.97 7.70 2.58
CA PHE A 43 -2.79 8.30 3.90
C PHE A 43 -1.40 8.96 4.01
N PRO A 44 -1.17 10.11 3.35
CA PRO A 44 0.13 10.78 3.36
C PRO A 44 0.55 11.24 4.76
N ASP A 45 -0.42 11.51 5.64
CA ASP A 45 -0.15 11.96 7.01
C ASP A 45 0.05 10.80 8.01
N ALA A 46 0.07 9.55 7.55
CA ALA A 46 0.18 8.39 8.45
C ALA A 46 1.61 8.13 8.94
N PHE A 47 2.63 8.41 8.12
CA PHE A 47 4.05 8.22 8.45
C PHE A 47 4.95 8.94 7.43
N ASP A 48 6.20 9.21 7.80
CA ASP A 48 7.18 9.79 6.87
C ASP A 48 7.81 8.72 5.97
N PHE A 49 7.40 8.69 4.70
CA PHE A 49 7.95 7.78 3.71
C PHE A 49 9.44 8.02 3.42
N ASN A 50 9.93 9.26 3.55
CA ASN A 50 11.33 9.57 3.23
C ASN A 50 12.31 9.01 4.28
N ALA A 51 11.82 8.77 5.50
CA ALA A 51 12.60 8.15 6.57
C ALA A 51 12.77 6.63 6.41
N LEU A 52 12.05 6.00 5.47
CA LEU A 52 12.10 4.54 5.28
C LEU A 52 13.34 4.09 4.52
N ASN A 53 13.81 2.88 4.85
CA ASN A 53 14.99 2.27 4.28
C ASN A 53 14.67 0.89 3.70
N ARG A 54 15.07 0.65 2.44
CA ARG A 54 14.92 -0.65 1.75
C ARG A 54 15.58 -1.84 2.45
N ASN A 55 16.59 -1.59 3.29
CA ASN A 55 17.27 -2.64 4.05
C ASN A 55 16.44 -3.12 5.24
N ASN A 56 15.50 -2.30 5.73
CA ASN A 56 14.65 -2.61 6.88
C ASN A 56 13.31 -3.21 6.42
N LYS A 57 13.38 -4.31 5.67
CA LYS A 57 12.20 -4.94 5.04
C LYS A 57 11.09 -5.25 6.06
N GLN A 58 11.46 -5.87 7.18
CA GLN A 58 10.54 -6.22 8.25
C GLN A 58 9.72 -5.02 8.71
N ASN A 59 10.41 -3.96 9.11
CA ASN A 59 9.78 -2.73 9.56
C ASN A 59 8.91 -2.08 8.47
N ASN A 60 9.29 -2.18 7.20
CA ASN A 60 8.48 -1.65 6.10
C ASN A 60 7.17 -2.45 5.94
N PHE A 61 7.21 -3.78 6.05
CA PHE A 61 5.99 -4.60 6.01
C PHE A 61 5.09 -4.33 7.21
N ASP A 62 5.66 -4.37 8.42
CA ASP A 62 4.93 -4.12 9.67
C ASP A 62 4.25 -2.75 9.67
N LEU A 63 4.97 -1.72 9.24
CA LEU A 63 4.42 -0.37 9.15
C LEU A 63 3.26 -0.30 8.15
N ALA A 64 3.42 -0.88 6.96
CA ALA A 64 2.36 -0.86 5.96
C ALA A 64 1.10 -1.59 6.45
N PHE A 65 1.26 -2.75 7.08
CA PHE A 65 0.14 -3.56 7.56
C PHE A 65 -0.57 -2.90 8.73
N ARG A 66 0.18 -2.38 9.69
CA ARG A 66 -0.38 -1.64 10.83
C ARG A 66 -1.21 -0.45 10.39
N ILE A 67 -0.70 0.36 9.47
CA ILE A 67 -1.43 1.54 8.98
C ILE A 67 -2.65 1.14 8.13
N ALA A 68 -2.53 0.08 7.31
CA ALA A 68 -3.67 -0.46 6.56
C ALA A 68 -4.79 -0.96 7.48
N GLU A 69 -4.45 -1.60 8.59
CA GLU A 69 -5.41 -2.03 9.60
C GLU A 69 -6.03 -0.83 10.34
N GLU A 70 -5.22 0.07 10.87
CA GLU A 70 -5.69 1.24 11.64
C GLU A 70 -6.57 2.19 10.81
N LYS A 71 -6.20 2.45 9.55
CA LYS A 71 -6.85 3.49 8.72
C LYS A 71 -7.89 2.92 7.76
N ALA A 72 -7.67 1.71 7.25
CA ALA A 72 -8.52 1.08 6.25
C ALA A 72 -9.25 -0.17 6.76
N GLN A 73 -9.03 -0.60 8.00
CA GLN A 73 -9.63 -1.81 8.59
C GLN A 73 -9.31 -3.08 7.79
N ILE A 74 -8.12 -3.11 7.18
CA ILE A 74 -7.64 -4.23 6.38
C ILE A 74 -6.72 -5.06 7.27
N HIS A 75 -7.21 -6.22 7.72
CA HIS A 75 -6.43 -7.11 8.56
C HIS A 75 -5.23 -7.69 7.77
N PRO A 76 -4.02 -7.75 8.35
CA PRO A 76 -2.90 -8.45 7.75
C PRO A 76 -3.24 -9.92 7.56
N LEU A 77 -3.18 -10.40 6.31
CA LEU A 77 -3.35 -11.83 6.00
C LEU A 77 -2.00 -12.55 5.89
N LEU A 78 -0.90 -11.80 5.91
CA LEU A 78 0.45 -12.28 5.70
C LEU A 78 1.29 -11.92 6.92
N ASP A 79 2.16 -12.84 7.31
CA ASP A 79 3.21 -12.54 8.28
C ASP A 79 4.36 -11.79 7.58
N SER A 80 4.88 -10.77 8.23
CA SER A 80 6.02 -10.00 7.76
C SER A 80 7.30 -10.83 7.75
N ASP A 81 7.47 -11.76 8.70
CA ASP A 81 8.62 -12.67 8.73
C ASP A 81 8.65 -13.57 7.49
N ASP A 82 7.51 -14.17 7.13
CA ASP A 82 7.39 -15.04 5.95
C ASP A 82 7.64 -14.27 4.64
N LEU A 83 7.24 -12.99 4.58
CA LEU A 83 7.52 -12.09 3.44
C LEU A 83 9.00 -11.76 3.31
N VAL A 84 9.68 -11.49 4.43
CA VAL A 84 11.10 -11.16 4.44
C VAL A 84 11.94 -12.38 4.06
N ASN A 85 11.56 -13.56 4.57
CA ASN A 85 12.21 -14.83 4.26
C ASN A 85 11.88 -15.32 2.84
N GLY A 86 10.84 -14.77 2.20
CA GLY A 86 10.39 -15.16 0.87
C GLY A 86 9.74 -16.55 0.85
N GLU A 87 9.19 -16.98 1.99
CA GLU A 87 8.57 -18.29 2.18
C GLU A 87 7.12 -18.32 1.67
N LEU A 88 6.53 -17.15 1.40
CA LEU A 88 5.18 -17.06 0.87
C LEU A 88 5.10 -17.26 -0.63
N ASP A 89 4.07 -18.00 -1.04
CA ASP A 89 3.69 -18.12 -2.42
C ASP A 89 3.28 -16.76 -3.02
N LYS A 90 3.71 -16.50 -4.26
CA LYS A 90 3.33 -15.31 -5.04
C LYS A 90 1.81 -15.10 -5.10
N LYS A 91 1.03 -16.17 -5.06
CA LYS A 91 -0.44 -16.12 -5.04
C LYS A 91 -0.98 -15.53 -3.73
N CYS A 92 -0.36 -15.84 -2.60
CA CYS A 92 -0.73 -15.28 -1.29
C CYS A 92 -0.44 -13.78 -1.25
N VAL A 93 0.75 -13.38 -1.69
CA VAL A 93 1.13 -11.96 -1.81
C VAL A 93 0.18 -11.20 -2.74
N PHE A 94 -0.13 -11.79 -3.90
CA PHE A 94 -1.08 -11.20 -4.84
C PHE A 94 -2.47 -11.06 -4.21
N THR A 95 -2.98 -12.10 -3.54
CA THR A 95 -4.30 -12.08 -2.89
C THR A 95 -4.38 -10.98 -1.85
N TYR A 96 -3.34 -10.80 -1.04
CA TYR A 96 -3.28 -9.71 -0.07
C TYR A 96 -3.25 -8.34 -0.75
N LEU A 97 -2.48 -8.18 -1.83
CA LEU A 97 -2.48 -6.94 -2.62
C LEU A 97 -3.86 -6.60 -3.19
N LEU A 98 -4.63 -7.61 -3.63
CA LEU A 98 -6.01 -7.42 -4.06
C LEU A 98 -6.86 -6.85 -2.93
N THR A 99 -6.83 -7.51 -1.77
CA THR A 99 -7.57 -7.08 -0.57
C THR A 99 -7.18 -5.66 -0.16
N LEU A 100 -5.88 -5.34 -0.17
CA LEU A 100 -5.36 -4.02 0.14
C LEU A 100 -5.93 -2.96 -0.80
N TYR A 101 -5.84 -3.19 -2.12
CA TYR A 101 -6.37 -2.27 -3.12
C TYR A 101 -7.88 -2.07 -3.00
N HIS A 102 -8.63 -3.16 -2.86
CA HIS A 102 -10.09 -3.10 -2.74
C HIS A 102 -10.50 -2.33 -1.48
N GLY A 103 -9.85 -2.58 -0.34
CA GLY A 103 -10.15 -1.88 0.91
C GLY A 103 -9.85 -0.38 0.82
N LEU A 104 -8.69 0.00 0.27
CA LEU A 104 -8.29 1.40 0.10
C LEU A 104 -9.24 2.14 -0.86
N LYS A 105 -9.55 1.55 -2.02
CA LYS A 105 -10.47 2.12 -3.01
C LYS A 105 -11.89 2.26 -2.48
N ASN A 106 -12.39 1.27 -1.74
CA ASN A 106 -13.71 1.35 -1.12
C ASN A 106 -13.77 2.50 -0.10
N ARG A 107 -12.70 2.72 0.68
CA ARG A 107 -12.61 3.85 1.61
C ARG A 107 -12.56 5.20 0.91
N GLU A 108 -11.82 5.33 -0.18
CA GLU A 108 -11.81 6.54 -1.00
C GLU A 108 -13.22 6.88 -1.52
N ILE A 109 -13.93 5.89 -2.08
CA ILE A 109 -15.31 6.07 -2.58
C ILE A 109 -16.26 6.46 -1.44
N MET A 110 -16.15 5.84 -0.27
CA MET A 110 -16.99 6.18 0.88
C MET A 110 -16.70 7.58 1.41
N THR A 111 -15.44 7.99 1.48
CA THR A 111 -15.03 9.34 1.89
C THR A 111 -15.61 10.38 0.94
N ASN A 112 -15.45 10.17 -0.37
CA ASN A 112 -16.00 11.07 -1.39
C ASN A 112 -17.53 11.13 -1.36
N LYS A 113 -18.22 10.00 -1.15
CA LYS A 113 -19.68 9.97 -0.98
C LYS A 113 -20.15 10.73 0.26
N HIS A 114 -19.41 10.63 1.38
CA HIS A 114 -19.77 11.35 2.60
C HIS A 114 -19.63 12.86 2.41
N LEU A 115 -18.51 13.30 1.81
CA LEU A 115 -18.28 14.71 1.48
C LEU A 115 -19.34 15.27 0.51
N LEU A 116 -19.77 14.50 -0.48
CA LEU A 116 -20.85 14.92 -1.38
C LEU A 116 -22.19 15.01 -0.65
N ASN A 117 -22.50 14.08 0.26
CA ASN A 117 -23.77 14.11 1.00
C ASN A 117 -23.82 15.25 2.04
N GLU A 118 -22.69 15.70 2.59
CA GLU A 118 -22.65 16.85 3.51
C GLU A 118 -22.70 18.20 2.79
N ASN A 119 -22.23 18.30 1.55
CA ASN A 119 -22.32 19.54 0.75
C ASN A 119 -23.72 19.78 0.12
N TYR A 120 -24.63 18.81 0.21
CA TYR A 120 -26.00 18.91 -0.29
C TYR A 120 -27.06 19.02 0.82
N LYS A 121 -26.64 19.31 2.07
CA LYS A 121 -27.53 19.77 3.15
C LYS A 121 -27.36 21.27 3.36
#